data_AF-A0A8F8X9M8-F1
#
_entry.id   AF-A0A8F8X9M8-F1
#
_cell.length_a   1.000
_cell.length_b   1.000
_cell.length_c   1.000
_cell.angle_alpha   90.00
_cell.angle_beta   90.00
_cell.angle_gamma   90.00
#
_symmetry.space_group_name_H-M   'P 1'
#
loop_
_entity.id
_entity.type
_entity.pdbx_description
1 polymer ?
#
loop_
_entity_poly.entity_id
_entity_poly.type
_entity_poly.pdbx_seq_one_letter_code
_entity_poly.pdbx_strand_id
1 'polypeptide(L)'
;MSDNIIDDNIMKMEKIKTRKIPKKRNKINDKKIIQTPELKKCEELVTDQSNKKKKIQPLELKKCEESVKKESNKKKKIQTSELKKCEESVTKESNKINDEKKIQPPELECVQSIIDIKHYHYARFTLSPLRHGQANTIGSAIRRALLDEVEGTGITQAIFHNIGNENIVSEYSVLEGFTESITEIGINLKEIVLRSDAYGLQEASIHVVGPREVIAQDIMLPPSVKIIDPTQHIVTINSSMTLDISLGIEKGRGYHLKNEGIVVTDHDNFVSYNIDAAFAPVQNVNYSVHSYWNEKNEMQEILFLEIWTNGGLTPKEALYEASRNLIDFLLPFFNTEKSEDLSFDKRDPYDQLYIDQMDLVFSNKIRNFIKKANIITLSDLLKYSQEDLMKLKYLKKESIQEILDFIEKVRKMKL
;
A
#
# COMPACT_ATOMS: atom_id res chain seq x y z
N MET A 1 1.43 -33.30 -32.98
CA MET A 1 0.15 -33.81 -32.42
C MET A 1 -0.50 -32.64 -31.69
N SER A 2 -0.94 -31.63 -32.45
CA SER A 2 -1.04 -30.26 -31.93
C SER A 2 -1.68 -29.26 -32.91
N ASP A 3 -2.75 -29.62 -33.61
CA ASP A 3 -3.41 -28.72 -34.60
C ASP A 3 -4.97 -28.71 -34.55
N ASN A 4 -5.62 -29.48 -33.68
CA ASN A 4 -7.08 -29.70 -33.71
C ASN A 4 -7.87 -29.12 -32.50
N ILE A 5 -7.49 -27.96 -31.96
CA ILE A 5 -8.18 -27.35 -30.78
C ILE A 5 -8.71 -25.93 -31.05
N ILE A 6 -8.33 -25.28 -32.15
CA ILE A 6 -8.69 -23.88 -32.42
C ILE A 6 -10.04 -23.73 -33.15
N ASP A 7 -10.43 -24.68 -34.01
CA ASP A 7 -11.65 -24.56 -34.84
C ASP A 7 -12.98 -24.76 -34.06
N ASP A 8 -12.97 -25.52 -32.97
CA ASP A 8 -14.19 -25.88 -32.22
C ASP A 8 -14.81 -24.70 -31.43
N ASN A 9 -14.06 -23.61 -31.26
CA ASN A 9 -14.52 -22.40 -30.58
C ASN A 9 -15.08 -21.33 -31.53
N ILE A 10 -14.72 -21.34 -32.81
CA ILE A 10 -15.23 -20.37 -33.80
C ILE A 10 -16.69 -20.71 -34.16
N MET A 11 -17.03 -21.99 -34.28
CA MET A 11 -18.40 -22.42 -34.66
C MET A 11 -19.47 -22.26 -33.55
N LYS A 12 -19.07 -21.92 -32.31
CA LYS A 12 -20.01 -21.65 -31.19
C LYS A 12 -20.48 -20.19 -31.12
N MET A 13 -19.75 -19.24 -31.71
CA MET A 13 -20.10 -17.81 -31.66
C MET A 13 -21.26 -17.41 -32.60
N GLU A 14 -21.51 -18.15 -33.69
CA GLU A 14 -22.51 -17.74 -34.69
C GLU A 14 -23.97 -18.17 -34.38
N LYS A 15 -24.21 -19.10 -33.46
CA LYS A 15 -25.56 -19.67 -33.23
C LYS A 15 -26.44 -18.94 -32.22
N ILE A 16 -25.99 -17.82 -31.63
CA ILE A 16 -26.80 -17.01 -30.68
C ILE A 16 -27.29 -15.68 -31.32
N LYS A 17 -27.26 -15.58 -32.66
CA LYS A 17 -28.06 -14.61 -33.42
C LYS A 17 -29.31 -15.28 -34.01
N THR A 18 -30.39 -15.44 -33.21
CA THR A 18 -31.82 -15.27 -33.62
C THR A 18 -32.81 -15.75 -32.53
N ARG A 19 -34.02 -15.14 -32.55
CA ARG A 19 -35.25 -15.43 -31.74
C ARG A 19 -35.20 -14.86 -30.30
N LYS A 20 -35.80 -13.69 -30.03
CA LYS A 20 -37.25 -13.38 -29.77
C LYS A 20 -37.76 -14.05 -28.48
N ILE A 21 -38.52 -13.45 -27.55
CA ILE A 21 -39.24 -12.16 -27.39
C ILE A 21 -39.58 -12.05 -25.86
N PRO A 22 -39.90 -10.89 -25.20
CA PRO A 22 -40.37 -9.57 -25.68
C PRO A 22 -39.58 -8.34 -25.13
N LYS A 23 -40.11 -7.12 -25.35
CA LYS A 23 -40.02 -5.97 -24.42
C LYS A 23 -41.43 -5.39 -24.23
N LYS A 24 -41.89 -5.21 -22.98
CA LYS A 24 -43.13 -4.47 -22.70
C LYS A 24 -42.93 -2.99 -23.00
N ARG A 25 -43.83 -2.40 -23.80
CA ARG A 25 -43.90 -0.95 -24.03
C ARG A 25 -44.41 -0.27 -22.76
N ASN A 26 -43.83 0.87 -22.41
CA ASN A 26 -44.62 1.95 -21.81
C ASN A 26 -44.23 3.30 -22.42
N LYS A 27 -45.28 3.99 -22.86
CA LYS A 27 -45.32 5.27 -23.54
C LYS A 27 -44.53 6.37 -22.81
N ILE A 28 -43.74 7.13 -23.55
CA ILE A 28 -43.55 8.57 -23.27
C ILE A 28 -44.10 9.30 -24.50
N ASN A 29 -45.04 10.22 -24.26
CA ASN A 29 -45.87 10.79 -25.30
C ASN A 29 -45.20 11.93 -26.09
N ASP A 30 -45.63 12.04 -27.33
CA ASP A 30 -45.65 13.21 -28.21
C ASP A 30 -45.40 14.58 -27.57
N LYS A 31 -44.41 15.30 -28.12
CA LYS A 31 -44.54 16.75 -28.35
C LYS A 31 -44.22 17.05 -29.80
N LYS A 32 -45.26 17.41 -30.57
CA LYS A 32 -45.15 17.94 -31.93
C LYS A 32 -44.13 19.08 -31.97
N ILE A 33 -43.16 18.99 -32.88
CA ILE A 33 -42.36 20.16 -33.26
C ILE A 33 -43.30 21.14 -33.97
N ILE A 34 -43.65 22.23 -33.28
CA ILE A 34 -44.41 23.33 -33.87
C ILE A 34 -43.44 24.08 -34.79
N GLN A 35 -43.50 23.78 -36.10
CA GLN A 35 -42.88 24.65 -37.10
C GLN A 35 -43.52 26.04 -37.01
N THR A 36 -42.71 27.07 -36.79
CA THR A 36 -43.19 28.45 -36.84
C THR A 36 -43.54 28.84 -38.29
N PRO A 37 -44.48 29.77 -38.52
CA PRO A 37 -44.86 30.20 -39.88
C PRO A 37 -43.69 30.73 -40.71
N GLU A 38 -42.66 31.27 -40.04
CA GLU A 38 -41.45 31.82 -40.64
C GLU A 38 -40.56 30.73 -41.26
N LEU A 39 -40.48 29.54 -40.64
CA LEU A 39 -39.70 28.41 -41.16
C LEU A 39 -40.29 27.84 -42.46
N LYS A 40 -41.63 27.77 -42.58
CA LYS A 40 -42.29 27.38 -43.84
C LYS A 40 -42.07 28.40 -44.96
N LYS A 41 -42.07 29.70 -44.62
CA LYS A 41 -41.73 30.77 -45.58
C LYS A 41 -40.28 30.64 -46.10
N CYS A 42 -39.35 30.18 -45.28
CA CYS A 42 -37.98 29.90 -45.73
C CYS A 42 -37.88 28.67 -46.64
N GLU A 43 -38.68 27.62 -46.41
CA GLU A 43 -38.70 26.44 -47.30
C GLU A 43 -39.31 26.78 -48.68
N GLU A 44 -40.40 27.55 -48.73
CA GLU A 44 -41.02 28.00 -49.99
C GLU A 44 -40.09 28.92 -50.81
N LEU A 45 -39.35 29.83 -50.15
CA LEU A 45 -38.40 30.74 -50.82
C LEU A 45 -37.16 30.04 -51.40
N VAL A 46 -36.81 28.86 -50.90
CA VAL A 46 -35.64 28.08 -51.39
C VAL A 46 -36.02 27.21 -52.60
N THR A 47 -37.28 26.78 -52.72
CA THR A 47 -37.73 25.93 -53.84
C THR A 47 -37.97 26.70 -55.14
N ASP A 48 -38.42 27.96 -55.08
CA ASP A 48 -38.92 28.71 -56.25
C ASP A 48 -37.82 29.50 -57.02
N GLN A 49 -36.58 29.53 -56.54
CA GLN A 49 -35.44 30.19 -57.24
C GLN A 49 -34.47 29.24 -57.94
N SER A 50 -34.84 27.97 -58.10
CA SER A 50 -34.18 27.04 -59.03
C SER A 50 -34.29 27.48 -60.50
N ASN A 51 -35.18 28.43 -60.83
CA ASN A 51 -35.41 28.93 -62.19
C ASN A 51 -35.51 30.48 -62.30
N LYS A 52 -34.36 31.17 -62.24
CA LYS A 52 -33.96 32.42 -62.96
C LYS A 52 -33.00 33.29 -62.12
N LYS A 53 -31.86 33.67 -62.73
CA LYS A 53 -30.87 34.61 -62.18
C LYS A 53 -31.51 35.92 -61.70
N LYS A 54 -31.36 36.29 -60.42
CA LYS A 54 -31.37 37.69 -59.94
C LYS A 54 -30.62 37.81 -58.59
N LYS A 55 -29.85 38.90 -58.44
CA LYS A 55 -29.11 39.22 -57.20
C LYS A 55 -30.09 39.67 -56.11
N ILE A 56 -29.93 39.15 -54.88
CA ILE A 56 -30.53 39.73 -53.67
C ILE A 56 -29.57 40.80 -53.10
N GLN A 57 -30.10 41.92 -52.62
CA GLN A 57 -29.32 43.04 -52.07
C GLN A 57 -28.94 42.79 -50.60
N PRO A 58 -27.78 43.30 -50.11
CA PRO A 58 -27.21 42.94 -48.81
C PRO A 58 -27.95 43.49 -47.56
N LEU A 59 -29.14 44.08 -47.71
CA LEU A 59 -29.87 44.71 -46.61
C LEU A 59 -30.86 43.77 -45.89
N GLU A 60 -31.34 42.70 -46.53
CA GLU A 60 -32.28 41.77 -45.91
C GLU A 60 -31.59 40.67 -45.08
N LEU A 61 -30.38 40.24 -45.48
CA LEU A 61 -29.61 39.22 -44.77
C LEU A 61 -29.33 39.61 -43.30
N LYS A 62 -28.98 40.88 -43.06
CA LYS A 62 -28.68 41.41 -41.70
C LYS A 62 -29.89 41.39 -40.77
N LYS A 63 -31.11 41.63 -41.28
CA LYS A 63 -32.33 41.61 -40.47
C LYS A 63 -32.68 40.18 -40.01
N CYS A 64 -32.45 39.18 -40.85
CA CYS A 64 -32.61 37.78 -40.46
C CYS A 64 -31.58 37.36 -39.39
N GLU A 65 -30.31 37.73 -39.54
CA GLU A 65 -29.27 37.40 -38.55
C GLU A 65 -29.54 38.00 -37.15
N GLU A 66 -30.01 39.25 -37.06
CA GLU A 66 -30.37 39.87 -35.78
C GLU A 66 -31.59 39.22 -35.12
N SER A 67 -32.55 38.75 -35.93
CA SER A 67 -33.76 38.07 -35.46
C SER A 67 -33.41 36.70 -34.87
N VAL A 68 -32.61 35.91 -35.59
CA VAL A 68 -32.10 34.60 -35.13
C VAL A 68 -31.21 34.73 -33.88
N LYS A 69 -30.38 35.79 -33.78
CA LYS A 69 -29.59 36.09 -32.57
C LYS A 69 -30.47 36.47 -31.36
N LYS A 70 -31.59 37.15 -31.56
CA LYS A 70 -32.54 37.47 -30.46
C LYS A 70 -33.30 36.23 -29.96
N GLU A 71 -33.79 35.37 -30.86
CA GLU A 71 -34.48 34.14 -30.46
C GLU A 71 -33.55 33.11 -29.81
N SER A 72 -32.35 32.90 -30.35
CA SER A 72 -31.37 31.96 -29.78
C SER A 72 -30.91 32.38 -28.37
N ASN A 73 -30.72 33.67 -28.12
CA ASN A 73 -30.47 34.18 -26.76
C ASN A 73 -31.67 34.02 -25.83
N LYS A 74 -32.91 34.17 -26.32
CA LYS A 74 -34.13 33.95 -25.52
C LYS A 74 -34.31 32.47 -25.15
N LYS A 75 -34.05 31.54 -26.08
CA LYS A 75 -34.03 30.08 -25.83
C LYS A 75 -32.94 29.69 -24.83
N LYS A 76 -31.71 30.18 -24.99
CA LYS A 76 -30.61 29.96 -24.01
C LYS A 76 -30.97 30.42 -22.60
N LYS A 77 -31.65 31.56 -22.45
CA LYS A 77 -32.03 32.13 -21.13
C LYS A 77 -33.16 31.37 -20.42
N ILE A 78 -34.02 30.67 -21.15
CA ILE A 78 -35.08 29.81 -20.60
C ILE A 78 -34.51 28.43 -20.26
N GLN A 79 -33.70 27.87 -21.16
CA GLN A 79 -33.08 26.56 -20.95
C GLN A 79 -32.12 26.57 -19.73
N THR A 80 -31.43 27.69 -19.48
CA THR A 80 -30.57 27.86 -18.28
C THR A 80 -31.33 28.10 -16.97
N SER A 81 -32.57 28.57 -16.99
CA SER A 81 -33.37 28.73 -15.76
C SER A 81 -34.12 27.44 -15.40
N GLU A 82 -34.48 26.63 -16.38
CA GLU A 82 -35.00 25.28 -16.17
C GLU A 82 -33.88 24.30 -15.75
N LEU A 83 -32.70 24.36 -16.37
CA LEU A 83 -31.53 23.59 -15.92
C LEU A 83 -31.15 23.91 -14.48
N LYS A 84 -31.07 25.19 -14.09
CA LYS A 84 -30.79 25.57 -12.70
C LYS A 84 -31.85 25.08 -11.70
N LYS A 85 -33.13 25.07 -12.07
CA LYS A 85 -34.17 24.49 -11.22
C LYS A 85 -34.04 22.98 -11.08
N CYS A 86 -33.65 22.28 -12.14
CA CYS A 86 -33.34 20.85 -12.08
C CYS A 86 -32.08 20.56 -11.25
N GLU A 87 -31.03 21.37 -11.39
CA GLU A 87 -29.81 21.29 -10.57
C GLU A 87 -30.12 21.56 -9.08
N GLU A 88 -30.95 22.56 -8.78
CA GLU A 88 -31.42 22.85 -7.41
C GLU A 88 -32.32 21.75 -6.84
N SER A 89 -33.12 21.05 -7.65
CA SER A 89 -33.91 19.90 -7.17
C SER A 89 -33.04 18.66 -6.97
N VAL A 90 -32.13 18.37 -7.89
CA VAL A 90 -31.20 17.22 -7.80
C VAL A 90 -30.22 17.40 -6.64
N THR A 91 -29.72 18.62 -6.39
CA THR A 91 -28.88 18.91 -5.21
C THR A 91 -29.67 18.86 -3.89
N LYS A 92 -30.95 19.22 -3.88
CA LYS A 92 -31.80 19.06 -2.68
C LYS A 92 -32.13 17.59 -2.40
N GLU A 93 -32.33 16.76 -3.43
CA GLU A 93 -32.52 15.31 -3.25
C GLU A 93 -31.23 14.59 -2.86
N SER A 94 -30.09 14.90 -3.49
CA SER A 94 -28.80 14.30 -3.12
C SER A 94 -28.34 14.73 -1.72
N ASN A 95 -28.56 15.98 -1.31
CA ASN A 95 -28.30 16.39 0.07
C ASN A 95 -29.22 15.68 1.08
N LYS A 96 -30.51 15.47 0.75
CA LYS A 96 -31.42 14.67 1.58
C LYS A 96 -30.97 13.21 1.74
N ILE A 97 -30.37 12.63 0.70
CA ILE A 97 -29.83 11.26 0.72
C ILE A 97 -28.53 11.18 1.53
N ASN A 98 -27.73 12.26 1.54
CA ASN A 98 -26.46 12.31 2.27
C ASN A 98 -26.62 12.47 3.78
N ASP A 99 -27.70 13.11 4.25
CA ASP A 99 -27.94 13.31 5.70
C ASP A 99 -28.45 12.04 6.44
N GLU A 100 -28.99 11.03 5.74
CA GLU A 100 -29.56 9.82 6.37
C GLU A 100 -28.60 8.64 6.57
N LYS A 101 -27.33 8.71 6.11
CA LYS A 101 -26.36 7.58 6.23
C LYS A 101 -24.98 7.96 6.77
N LYS A 102 -24.94 8.69 7.88
CA LYS A 102 -23.77 8.68 8.79
C LYS A 102 -23.68 7.32 9.51
N ILE A 103 -23.06 6.36 8.84
CA ILE A 103 -22.57 5.13 9.46
C ILE A 103 -21.30 5.50 10.23
N GLN A 104 -21.21 5.09 11.50
CA GLN A 104 -19.99 5.28 12.29
C GLN A 104 -18.82 4.58 11.59
N PRO A 105 -17.62 5.18 11.56
CA PRO A 105 -16.45 4.52 10.99
C PRO A 105 -16.20 3.21 11.75
N PRO A 106 -15.75 2.13 11.07
CA PRO A 106 -15.41 0.89 11.76
C PRO A 106 -14.17 1.12 12.63
N GLU A 107 -14.29 0.83 13.92
CA GLU A 107 -13.22 0.98 14.91
C GLU A 107 -12.52 -0.37 15.11
N LEU A 108 -11.18 -0.34 15.18
CA LEU A 108 -10.34 -1.51 15.40
C LEU A 108 -9.88 -1.52 16.87
N GLU A 109 -10.34 -2.51 17.62
CA GLU A 109 -9.97 -2.71 19.02
C GLU A 109 -9.13 -3.98 19.19
N CYS A 110 -8.28 -4.01 20.22
CA CYS A 110 -7.56 -5.21 20.65
C CYS A 110 -8.27 -5.76 21.90
N VAL A 111 -8.96 -6.89 21.74
CA VAL A 111 -9.73 -7.54 22.82
C VAL A 111 -8.82 -8.32 23.76
N GLN A 112 -7.79 -8.96 23.20
CA GLN A 112 -6.90 -9.84 23.94
C GLN A 112 -5.50 -9.81 23.33
N SER A 113 -4.48 -9.82 24.18
CA SER A 113 -3.10 -10.07 23.78
C SER A 113 -2.44 -10.96 24.82
N ILE A 114 -1.77 -12.02 24.37
CA ILE A 114 -1.03 -12.98 25.18
C ILE A 114 0.38 -13.07 24.62
N ILE A 115 1.36 -13.10 25.51
CA ILE A 115 2.76 -13.40 25.19
C ILE A 115 3.08 -14.68 25.96
N ASP A 116 3.33 -15.77 25.23
CA ASP A 116 3.71 -17.05 25.82
C ASP A 116 5.20 -17.06 26.20
N ILE A 117 5.57 -17.95 27.11
CA ILE A 117 6.92 -18.11 27.66
C ILE A 117 7.92 -18.49 26.56
N LYS A 118 7.48 -19.22 25.53
CA LYS A 118 8.26 -19.60 24.34
C LYS A 118 8.22 -18.56 23.20
N HIS A 119 8.02 -17.28 23.51
CA HIS A 119 7.96 -16.20 22.52
C HIS A 119 6.89 -16.35 21.43
N TYR A 120 5.88 -17.20 21.61
CA TYR A 120 4.68 -17.17 20.77
C TYR A 120 3.77 -16.03 21.23
N HIS A 121 3.45 -15.11 20.33
CA HIS A 121 2.53 -14.02 20.61
C HIS A 121 1.18 -14.29 19.96
N TYR A 122 0.11 -14.13 20.74
CA TYR A 122 -1.27 -14.17 20.26
C TYR A 122 -1.94 -12.82 20.48
N ALA A 123 -2.74 -12.37 19.52
CA ALA A 123 -3.70 -11.30 19.77
C ALA A 123 -5.02 -11.52 19.04
N ARG A 124 -6.09 -11.01 19.64
CA ARG A 124 -7.43 -10.98 19.08
C ARG A 124 -7.91 -9.55 18.92
N PHE A 125 -8.27 -9.20 17.69
CA PHE A 125 -8.78 -7.88 17.32
C PHE A 125 -10.26 -7.95 16.91
N THR A 126 -10.97 -6.85 17.11
CA THR A 126 -12.36 -6.65 16.66
C THR A 126 -12.43 -5.45 15.73
N LEU A 127 -13.17 -5.59 14.62
CA LEU A 127 -13.48 -4.50 13.70
C LEU A 127 -15.01 -4.40 13.54
N SER A 128 -15.58 -3.28 13.99
CA SER A 128 -17.03 -3.00 13.97
C SER A 128 -17.34 -1.51 14.07
N PRO A 129 -18.49 -1.02 13.58
CA PRO A 129 -19.55 -1.76 12.88
C PRO A 129 -19.24 -1.93 11.39
N LEU A 130 -19.48 -3.13 10.85
CA LEU A 130 -19.40 -3.42 9.42
C LEU A 130 -20.80 -3.67 8.83
N ARG A 131 -20.99 -3.42 7.53
CA ARG A 131 -22.22 -3.82 6.82
C ARG A 131 -22.14 -5.31 6.48
N HIS A 132 -23.30 -5.96 6.35
CA HIS A 132 -23.39 -7.35 5.92
C HIS A 132 -22.51 -7.66 4.69
N GLY A 133 -21.70 -8.72 4.79
CA GLY A 133 -20.74 -9.17 3.78
C GLY A 133 -19.36 -8.51 3.86
N GLN A 134 -19.21 -7.32 4.46
CA GLN A 134 -17.93 -6.62 4.52
C GLN A 134 -16.93 -7.34 5.42
N ALA A 135 -17.37 -7.97 6.51
CA ALA A 135 -16.48 -8.66 7.43
C ALA A 135 -15.79 -9.86 6.76
N ASN A 136 -16.49 -10.60 5.91
CA ASN A 136 -15.90 -11.70 5.13
C ASN A 136 -14.87 -11.20 4.10
N THR A 137 -15.16 -10.10 3.39
CA THR A 137 -14.22 -9.51 2.43
C THR A 137 -12.94 -9.03 3.11
N ILE A 138 -13.08 -8.28 4.21
CA ILE A 138 -11.93 -7.74 4.96
C ILE A 138 -11.15 -8.87 5.64
N GLY A 139 -11.83 -9.79 6.32
CA GLY A 139 -11.20 -10.90 7.04
C GLY A 139 -10.42 -11.85 6.12
N SER A 140 -10.99 -12.18 4.95
CA SER A 140 -10.30 -13.01 3.96
C SER A 140 -9.09 -12.31 3.34
N ALA A 141 -9.21 -11.02 3.00
CA ALA A 141 -8.11 -10.24 2.42
C ALA A 141 -6.96 -10.03 3.42
N ILE A 142 -7.28 -9.61 4.65
CA ILE A 142 -6.29 -9.42 5.72
C ILE A 142 -5.64 -10.75 6.12
N ARG A 143 -6.40 -11.86 6.20
CA ARG A 143 -5.82 -13.19 6.47
C ARG A 143 -4.73 -13.56 5.47
N ARG A 144 -4.95 -13.30 4.18
CA ARG A 144 -3.96 -13.60 3.13
C ARG A 144 -2.75 -12.68 3.23
N ALA A 145 -2.97 -11.37 3.35
CA ALA A 145 -1.88 -10.40 3.52
C ALA A 145 -1.02 -10.69 4.76
N LEU A 146 -1.62 -11.13 5.87
CA LEU A 146 -0.89 -11.51 7.08
C LEU A 146 0.03 -12.73 6.89
N LEU A 147 -0.38 -13.71 6.07
CA LEU A 147 0.38 -14.94 5.87
C LEU A 147 1.42 -14.83 4.75
N ASP A 148 1.10 -14.09 3.68
CA ASP A 148 1.91 -14.05 2.46
C ASP A 148 2.79 -12.78 2.33
N GLU A 149 2.35 -11.65 2.91
CA GLU A 149 2.92 -10.32 2.60
C GLU A 149 3.68 -9.66 3.74
N VAL A 150 3.70 -10.26 4.94
CA VAL A 150 4.45 -9.74 6.10
C VAL A 150 5.91 -10.18 6.02
N GLU A 151 6.83 -9.24 6.20
CA GLU A 151 8.27 -9.49 6.09
C GLU A 151 8.86 -10.15 7.34
N GLY A 152 9.65 -11.20 7.13
CA GLY A 152 10.42 -11.88 8.17
C GLY A 152 11.92 -11.68 8.02
N THR A 153 12.67 -11.93 9.09
CA THR A 153 14.14 -12.02 9.09
C THR A 153 14.54 -13.47 9.31
N GLY A 154 15.49 -13.99 8.53
CA GLY A 154 15.96 -15.37 8.63
C GLY A 154 17.39 -15.54 8.17
N ILE A 155 18.02 -16.66 8.60
CA ILE A 155 19.35 -17.07 8.16
C ILE A 155 19.21 -17.75 6.79
N THR A 156 19.98 -17.32 5.79
CA THR A 156 19.89 -17.78 4.40
C THR A 156 21.16 -18.51 3.92
N GLN A 157 22.24 -18.44 4.68
CA GLN A 157 23.52 -19.09 4.36
C GLN A 157 24.31 -19.34 5.65
N ALA A 158 25.02 -20.46 5.71
CA ALA A 158 26.07 -20.75 6.69
C ALA A 158 27.34 -21.17 5.95
N ILE A 159 28.47 -20.54 6.26
CA ILE A 159 29.79 -20.83 5.68
C ILE A 159 30.67 -21.37 6.81
N PHE A 160 31.08 -22.62 6.69
CA PHE A 160 31.92 -23.32 7.65
C PHE A 160 33.39 -23.19 7.24
N HIS A 161 34.22 -22.53 8.06
CA HIS A 161 35.60 -22.15 7.68
C HIS A 161 36.69 -23.16 8.08
N ASN A 162 36.40 -24.01 9.07
CA ASN A 162 37.40 -24.84 9.73
C ASN A 162 37.08 -26.34 9.69
N ILE A 163 36.18 -26.73 8.79
CA ILE A 163 35.81 -28.12 8.52
C ILE A 163 36.35 -28.42 7.11
N GLY A 164 37.49 -29.13 7.06
CA GLY A 164 38.19 -29.40 5.81
C GLY A 164 37.35 -30.19 4.81
N ASN A 165 37.52 -29.88 3.52
CA ASN A 165 36.72 -30.44 2.42
C ASN A 165 36.70 -31.99 2.40
N GLU A 166 37.78 -32.63 2.86
CA GLU A 166 37.90 -34.10 2.97
C GLU A 166 36.94 -34.77 3.98
N ASN A 167 36.42 -34.03 4.96
CA ASN A 167 35.48 -34.55 5.96
C ASN A 167 34.01 -34.52 5.49
N ILE A 168 33.71 -33.86 4.36
CA ILE A 168 32.34 -33.65 3.88
C ILE A 168 32.13 -34.48 2.60
N VAL A 169 31.76 -35.74 2.81
CA VAL A 169 31.35 -36.66 1.74
C VAL A 169 29.91 -36.39 1.30
N SER A 170 29.08 -35.85 2.19
CA SER A 170 27.67 -35.51 1.96
C SER A 170 27.17 -34.50 3.01
N GLU A 171 26.07 -33.80 2.72
CA GLU A 171 25.40 -32.90 3.69
C GLU A 171 24.87 -33.63 4.95
N TYR A 172 24.59 -34.93 4.82
CA TYR A 172 24.18 -35.82 5.92
C TYR A 172 25.35 -36.41 6.72
N SER A 173 26.61 -36.09 6.38
CA SER A 173 27.77 -36.57 7.13
C SER A 173 27.84 -35.85 8.48
N VAL A 174 27.93 -36.62 9.57
CA VAL A 174 28.29 -36.10 10.89
C VAL A 174 29.78 -35.76 10.88
N LEU A 175 30.11 -34.55 11.33
CA LEU A 175 31.48 -34.05 11.35
C LEU A 175 32.22 -34.59 12.58
N GLU A 176 33.48 -34.97 12.41
CA GLU A 176 34.28 -35.47 13.54
C GLU A 176 34.39 -34.40 14.63
N GLY A 177 34.03 -34.78 15.87
CA GLY A 177 33.98 -33.86 17.01
C GLY A 177 32.62 -33.23 17.32
N PHE A 178 31.62 -33.35 16.45
CA PHE A 178 30.27 -32.82 16.63
C PHE A 178 29.25 -33.95 16.85
N THR A 179 28.07 -33.66 17.42
CA THR A 179 26.94 -34.60 17.48
C THR A 179 26.06 -34.53 16.23
N GLU A 180 25.81 -33.33 15.70
CA GLU A 180 24.90 -33.07 14.59
C GLU A 180 25.61 -33.10 13.22
N SER A 181 24.85 -33.45 12.18
CA SER A 181 25.21 -33.29 10.77
C SER A 181 25.03 -31.85 10.27
N ILE A 182 25.61 -31.51 9.12
CA ILE A 182 25.47 -30.17 8.52
C ILE A 182 23.99 -29.83 8.24
N THR A 183 23.21 -30.80 7.76
CA THR A 183 21.76 -30.61 7.55
C THR A 183 21.01 -30.34 8.87
N GLU A 184 21.34 -31.03 9.96
CA GLU A 184 20.73 -30.79 11.28
C GLU A 184 21.12 -29.41 11.84
N ILE A 185 22.38 -28.99 11.70
CA ILE A 185 22.82 -27.63 12.03
C ILE A 185 22.03 -26.60 11.20
N GLY A 186 21.83 -26.86 9.90
CA GLY A 186 21.04 -26.00 9.01
C GLY A 186 19.56 -25.89 9.42
N ILE A 187 18.95 -26.99 9.87
CA ILE A 187 17.58 -27.01 10.41
C ILE A 187 17.52 -26.22 11.73
N ASN A 188 18.47 -26.46 12.64
CA ASN A 188 18.53 -25.77 13.94
C ASN A 188 18.71 -24.25 13.76
N LEU A 189 19.57 -23.82 12.83
CA LEU A 189 19.75 -22.41 12.45
C LEU A 189 18.48 -21.79 11.86
N LYS A 190 17.70 -22.56 11.09
CA LYS A 190 16.43 -22.12 10.49
C LYS A 190 15.32 -21.90 11.52
N GLU A 191 15.35 -22.61 12.65
CA GLU A 191 14.40 -22.42 13.75
C GLU A 191 14.68 -21.15 14.58
N ILE A 192 15.86 -20.53 14.46
CA ILE A 192 16.21 -19.31 15.20
C ILE A 192 15.36 -18.12 14.73
N VAL A 193 14.51 -17.62 15.63
CA VAL A 193 13.69 -16.43 15.35
C VAL A 193 14.52 -15.15 15.51
N LEU A 194 14.66 -14.43 14.40
CA LEU A 194 15.35 -13.15 14.31
C LEU A 194 14.39 -11.98 14.10
N ARG A 195 14.77 -10.80 14.57
CA ARG A 195 14.14 -9.51 14.25
C ARG A 195 15.19 -8.54 13.71
N SER A 196 14.93 -7.99 12.52
CA SER A 196 15.74 -6.93 11.90
C SER A 196 14.88 -5.92 11.16
N ASP A 197 15.27 -4.65 11.27
CA ASP A 197 14.74 -3.55 10.46
C ASP A 197 15.63 -3.21 9.26
N ALA A 198 16.81 -3.85 9.16
CA ALA A 198 17.74 -3.66 8.03
C ALA A 198 17.35 -4.52 6.82
N TYR A 199 17.55 -3.95 5.62
CA TYR A 199 17.41 -4.62 4.33
C TYR A 199 18.80 -4.92 3.73
N GLY A 200 18.86 -5.97 2.91
CA GLY A 200 20.11 -6.50 2.35
C GLY A 200 20.76 -7.55 3.25
N LEU A 201 21.87 -8.12 2.78
CA LEU A 201 22.64 -9.12 3.52
C LEU A 201 23.25 -8.51 4.79
N GLN A 202 23.08 -9.18 5.91
CA GLN A 202 23.68 -8.86 7.20
C GLN A 202 24.55 -10.05 7.62
N GLU A 203 25.81 -9.78 7.95
CA GLU A 203 26.76 -10.81 8.37
C GLU A 203 26.71 -11.00 9.88
N ALA A 204 26.70 -12.26 10.32
CA ALA A 204 26.90 -12.67 11.71
C ALA A 204 27.93 -13.82 11.75
N SER A 205 28.45 -14.18 12.92
CA SER A 205 29.32 -15.35 13.04
C SER A 205 29.21 -16.09 14.37
N ILE A 206 29.67 -17.34 14.35
CA ILE A 206 29.81 -18.21 15.52
C ILE A 206 31.29 -18.61 15.60
N HIS A 207 31.99 -18.21 16.66
CA HIS A 207 33.35 -18.64 16.94
C HIS A 207 33.39 -19.23 18.36
N VAL A 208 33.47 -20.57 18.46
CA VAL A 208 33.30 -21.29 19.73
C VAL A 208 34.34 -22.38 19.88
N VAL A 209 34.98 -22.48 21.06
CA VAL A 209 35.88 -23.60 21.40
C VAL A 209 35.15 -24.58 22.31
N GLY A 210 35.18 -25.86 21.95
CA GLY A 210 34.60 -26.96 22.71
C GLY A 210 35.52 -27.54 23.81
N PRO A 211 35.05 -28.55 24.56
CA PRO A 211 33.75 -29.21 24.42
C PRO A 211 32.63 -28.42 25.11
N ARG A 212 31.56 -28.08 24.37
CA ARG A 212 30.33 -27.49 24.91
C ARG A 212 29.16 -27.53 23.92
N GLU A 213 27.96 -27.34 24.45
CA GLU A 213 26.77 -26.99 23.69
C GLU A 213 26.87 -25.55 23.14
N VAL A 214 26.39 -25.36 21.91
CA VAL A 214 26.31 -24.07 21.22
C VAL A 214 24.83 -23.73 21.01
N ILE A 215 24.44 -22.56 21.51
CA ILE A 215 23.06 -22.06 21.46
C ILE A 215 22.98 -20.76 20.66
N ALA A 216 21.76 -20.31 20.32
CA ALA A 216 21.54 -19.06 19.60
C ALA A 216 22.22 -17.85 20.26
N GLN A 217 22.33 -17.80 21.58
CA GLN A 217 23.07 -16.74 22.30
C GLN A 217 24.57 -16.64 21.93
N ASP A 218 25.18 -17.70 21.41
CA ASP A 218 26.59 -17.71 20.98
C ASP A 218 26.82 -17.03 19.62
N ILE A 219 25.76 -16.64 18.91
CA ILE A 219 25.86 -15.93 17.63
C ILE A 219 26.26 -14.46 17.88
N MET A 220 27.38 -14.04 17.29
CA MET A 220 27.78 -12.64 17.21
C MET A 220 26.99 -11.94 16.12
N LEU A 221 25.93 -11.25 16.53
CA LEU A 221 25.03 -10.51 15.66
C LEU A 221 25.54 -9.10 15.34
N PRO A 222 25.22 -8.54 14.16
CA PRO A 222 25.37 -7.11 13.89
C PRO A 222 24.33 -6.30 14.68
N PRO A 223 24.58 -5.00 14.96
CA PRO A 223 23.70 -4.17 15.81
C PRO A 223 22.26 -3.99 15.31
N SER A 224 22.01 -4.29 14.03
CA SER A 224 20.72 -4.25 13.34
C SER A 224 19.81 -5.45 13.64
N VAL A 225 20.38 -6.57 14.08
CA VAL A 225 19.68 -7.86 14.26
C VAL A 225 19.58 -8.22 15.73
N LYS A 226 18.43 -8.80 16.13
CA LYS A 226 18.21 -9.34 17.47
C LYS A 226 17.65 -10.75 17.38
N ILE A 227 18.17 -11.65 18.22
CA ILE A 227 17.57 -12.95 18.49
C ILE A 227 16.40 -12.76 19.47
N ILE A 228 15.29 -13.45 19.21
CA ILE A 228 14.11 -13.45 20.07
C ILE A 228 14.20 -14.56 21.12
N ASP A 229 14.51 -15.80 20.70
CA ASP A 229 14.78 -16.92 21.60
C ASP A 229 16.29 -17.23 21.65
N PRO A 230 17.00 -16.84 22.73
CA PRO A 230 18.43 -17.11 22.87
C PRO A 230 18.75 -18.56 23.23
N THR A 231 17.74 -19.38 23.54
CA THR A 231 17.91 -20.75 24.07
C THR A 231 17.86 -21.84 23.02
N GLN A 232 17.51 -21.51 21.77
CA GLN A 232 17.51 -22.46 20.66
C GLN A 232 18.89 -23.12 20.49
N HIS A 233 18.92 -24.45 20.53
CA HIS A 233 20.12 -25.26 20.31
C HIS A 233 20.59 -25.15 18.86
N ILE A 234 21.90 -25.16 18.63
CA ILE A 234 22.50 -25.19 17.29
C ILE A 234 23.26 -26.51 17.06
N VAL A 235 24.25 -26.79 17.91
CA VAL A 235 25.18 -27.92 17.75
C VAL A 235 25.90 -28.21 19.08
N THR A 236 26.27 -29.46 19.36
CA THR A 236 27.14 -29.81 20.50
C THR A 236 28.53 -30.24 20.03
N ILE A 237 29.56 -29.66 20.63
CA ILE A 237 30.97 -29.98 20.37
C ILE A 237 31.45 -30.94 21.46
N ASN A 238 31.77 -32.18 21.07
CA ASN A 238 32.21 -33.26 21.96
C ASN A 238 33.73 -33.25 22.26
N SER A 239 34.52 -32.61 21.39
CA SER A 239 35.98 -32.59 21.44
C SER A 239 36.53 -31.19 21.72
N SER A 240 37.84 -31.08 21.93
CA SER A 240 38.56 -29.80 22.01
C SER A 240 38.79 -29.21 20.61
N MET A 241 37.72 -29.01 19.85
CA MET A 241 37.73 -28.41 18.52
C MET A 241 37.08 -27.02 18.57
N THR A 242 37.51 -26.17 17.66
CA THR A 242 36.85 -24.88 17.40
C THR A 242 35.74 -25.10 16.39
N LEU A 243 34.63 -24.41 16.53
CA LEU A 243 33.61 -24.20 15.50
C LEU A 243 33.73 -22.77 14.98
N ASP A 244 33.81 -22.64 13.65
CA ASP A 244 33.87 -21.35 12.97
C ASP A 244 32.85 -21.31 11.82
N ILE A 245 31.78 -20.52 11.99
CA ILE A 245 30.71 -20.33 11.01
C ILE A 245 30.49 -18.84 10.76
N SER A 246 30.50 -18.41 9.50
CA SER A 246 29.87 -17.14 9.08
C SER A 246 28.44 -17.37 8.62
N LEU A 247 27.53 -16.49 9.01
CA LEU A 247 26.10 -16.58 8.75
C LEU A 247 25.63 -15.40 7.90
N GLY A 248 24.89 -15.68 6.84
CA GLY A 248 24.16 -14.68 6.06
C GLY A 248 22.74 -14.54 6.59
N ILE A 249 22.35 -13.34 7.02
CA ILE A 249 21.01 -13.01 7.53
C ILE A 249 20.36 -12.03 6.55
N GLU A 250 19.13 -12.29 6.14
CA GLU A 250 18.38 -11.41 5.22
C GLU A 250 16.96 -11.15 5.73
N LYS A 251 16.33 -10.10 5.19
CA LYS A 251 14.92 -9.78 5.37
C LYS A 251 14.19 -10.00 4.05
N GLY A 252 13.09 -10.75 4.08
CA GLY A 252 12.35 -11.17 2.89
C GLY A 252 10.87 -11.42 3.18
N ARG A 253 10.16 -12.02 2.21
CA ARG A 253 8.74 -12.43 2.33
C ARG A 253 8.58 -13.90 1.95
N GLY A 254 7.62 -14.57 2.57
CA GLY A 254 7.28 -15.96 2.23
C GLY A 254 8.44 -16.95 2.41
N TYR A 255 8.55 -17.90 1.49
CA TYR A 255 9.52 -18.99 1.54
C TYR A 255 10.44 -18.96 0.32
N HIS A 256 11.74 -18.79 0.52
CA HIS A 256 12.73 -18.83 -0.56
C HIS A 256 13.47 -20.17 -0.54
N LEU A 257 13.18 -21.02 -1.52
CA LEU A 257 13.92 -22.25 -1.79
C LEU A 257 15.27 -21.91 -2.41
N LYS A 258 16.37 -22.20 -1.72
CA LYS A 258 17.70 -22.16 -2.31
C LYS A 258 18.08 -23.57 -2.79
N ASN A 259 17.71 -23.90 -4.03
CA ASN A 259 17.95 -25.21 -4.65
C ASN A 259 19.44 -25.54 -4.91
N GLU A 260 20.35 -24.62 -4.62
CA GLU A 260 21.80 -24.85 -4.64
C GLU A 260 22.22 -25.25 -3.23
N GLY A 261 22.46 -26.56 -2.98
CA GLY A 261 22.76 -27.10 -1.66
C GLY A 261 24.15 -26.73 -1.12
N ILE A 262 24.98 -27.73 -0.81
CA ILE A 262 26.38 -27.47 -0.49
C ILE A 262 27.13 -26.97 -1.74
N VAL A 263 27.72 -25.78 -1.62
CA VAL A 263 28.74 -25.26 -2.55
C VAL A 263 30.09 -25.39 -1.87
N VAL A 264 30.88 -26.38 -2.31
CA VAL A 264 32.30 -26.50 -1.95
C VAL A 264 33.11 -25.73 -2.99
N THR A 265 33.96 -24.81 -2.53
CA THR A 265 34.92 -24.09 -3.38
C THR A 265 36.33 -24.55 -3.07
N ASP A 266 36.97 -25.23 -4.03
CA ASP A 266 38.30 -25.85 -3.90
C ASP A 266 39.45 -24.87 -3.56
N HIS A 267 39.23 -23.55 -3.65
CA HIS A 267 40.29 -22.56 -3.49
C HIS A 267 40.56 -22.11 -2.04
N ASP A 268 39.56 -22.17 -1.16
CA ASP A 268 39.62 -21.51 0.15
C ASP A 268 39.30 -22.43 1.35
N ASN A 269 39.07 -23.73 1.10
CA ASN A 269 38.85 -24.77 2.14
C ASN A 269 37.70 -24.48 3.12
N PHE A 270 36.67 -23.74 2.65
CA PHE A 270 35.41 -23.53 3.35
C PHE A 270 34.26 -24.25 2.66
N VAL A 271 33.20 -24.54 3.41
CA VAL A 271 31.97 -25.14 2.89
C VAL A 271 30.80 -24.19 3.08
N SER A 272 30.18 -23.76 1.97
CA SER A 272 28.97 -22.95 1.99
C SER A 272 27.73 -23.84 1.92
N TYR A 273 26.90 -23.78 2.96
CA TYR A 273 25.58 -24.40 3.02
C TYR A 273 24.50 -23.32 2.89
N ASN A 274 23.67 -23.39 1.85
CA ASN A 274 22.51 -22.52 1.73
C ASN A 274 21.38 -23.03 2.63
N ILE A 275 20.75 -22.11 3.38
CA ILE A 275 19.63 -22.43 4.26
C ILE A 275 18.34 -21.93 3.61
N ASP A 276 17.36 -22.83 3.50
CA ASP A 276 15.99 -22.51 3.11
C ASP A 276 15.34 -21.59 4.15
N ALA A 277 15.34 -20.29 3.89
CA ALA A 277 14.83 -19.29 4.81
C ALA A 277 13.30 -19.15 4.73
N ALA A 278 12.63 -19.32 5.87
CA ALA A 278 11.21 -19.06 6.05
C ALA A 278 11.01 -17.66 6.63
N PHE A 279 10.78 -16.66 5.76
CA PHE A 279 10.54 -15.27 6.16
C PHE A 279 9.07 -15.04 6.57
N ALA A 280 8.50 -15.97 7.34
CA ALA A 280 7.09 -15.98 7.74
C ALA A 280 6.94 -15.83 9.27
N PRO A 281 6.91 -14.59 9.81
CA PRO A 281 6.79 -14.39 11.27
C PRO A 281 5.37 -14.70 11.78
N VAL A 282 4.36 -14.61 10.91
CA VAL A 282 2.97 -14.98 11.22
C VAL A 282 2.79 -16.48 11.00
N GLN A 283 2.53 -17.21 12.08
CA GLN A 283 2.44 -18.67 12.09
C GLN A 283 1.02 -19.16 11.80
N ASN A 284 0.01 -18.42 12.25
CA ASN A 284 -1.39 -18.73 11.98
C ASN A 284 -2.24 -17.46 12.06
N VAL A 285 -3.35 -17.47 11.32
CA VAL A 285 -4.40 -16.45 11.40
C VAL A 285 -5.74 -17.15 11.33
N ASN A 286 -6.68 -16.76 12.19
CA ASN A 286 -8.07 -17.15 12.10
C ASN A 286 -8.96 -15.89 12.03
N TYR A 287 -10.13 -16.02 11.42
CA TYR A 287 -11.13 -14.95 11.47
C TYR A 287 -12.52 -15.54 11.63
N SER A 288 -13.38 -14.83 12.34
CA SER A 288 -14.80 -15.17 12.47
C SER A 288 -15.67 -13.94 12.34
N VAL A 289 -16.87 -14.12 11.81
CA VAL A 289 -17.84 -13.04 11.60
C VAL A 289 -19.05 -13.28 12.49
N HIS A 290 -19.45 -12.26 13.24
CA HIS A 290 -20.67 -12.27 14.03
C HIS A 290 -21.63 -11.20 13.50
N SER A 291 -22.85 -11.61 13.14
CA SER A 291 -23.89 -10.69 12.68
C SER A 291 -24.87 -10.35 13.81
N TYR A 292 -25.23 -9.07 13.91
CA TYR A 292 -26.20 -8.56 14.89
C TYR A 292 -27.14 -7.55 14.24
N TRP A 293 -28.26 -7.27 14.89
CA TRP A 293 -29.19 -6.22 14.48
C TRP A 293 -28.94 -4.97 15.30
N ASN A 294 -28.76 -3.81 14.65
CA ASN A 294 -28.61 -2.54 15.34
C ASN A 294 -29.97 -1.95 15.78
N GLU A 295 -29.94 -0.86 16.56
CA GLU A 295 -31.15 -0.16 17.04
C GLU A 295 -32.09 0.33 15.92
N LYS A 296 -31.58 0.47 14.69
CA LYS A 296 -32.33 0.87 13.49
C LYS A 296 -32.92 -0.32 12.73
N ASN A 297 -32.79 -1.54 13.29
CA ASN A 297 -33.20 -2.79 12.66
C ASN A 297 -32.48 -3.03 11.30
N GLU A 298 -31.22 -2.62 11.20
CA GLU A 298 -30.31 -2.97 10.11
C GLU A 298 -29.33 -4.07 10.58
N MET A 299 -29.02 -5.02 9.69
CA MET A 299 -28.05 -6.08 9.96
C MET A 299 -26.61 -5.55 9.80
N GLN A 300 -25.84 -5.65 10.88
CA GLN A 300 -24.43 -5.28 10.95
C GLN A 300 -23.56 -6.51 11.30
N GLU A 301 -22.25 -6.38 11.08
CA GLU A 301 -21.26 -7.42 11.33
C GLU A 301 -20.12 -6.91 12.22
N ILE A 302 -19.58 -7.82 13.02
CA ILE A 302 -18.30 -7.70 13.73
C ILE A 302 -17.36 -8.71 13.11
N LEU A 303 -16.18 -8.25 12.68
CA LEU A 303 -15.07 -9.12 12.32
C LEU A 303 -14.18 -9.34 13.54
N PHE A 304 -13.99 -10.59 13.95
CA PHE A 304 -12.94 -10.99 14.87
C PHE A 304 -11.75 -11.52 14.07
N LEU A 305 -10.55 -11.00 14.34
CA LEU A 305 -9.28 -11.48 13.80
C LEU A 305 -8.45 -12.05 14.94
N GLU A 306 -7.88 -13.22 14.75
CA GLU A 306 -7.00 -13.91 15.70
C GLU A 306 -5.67 -14.19 15.01
N ILE A 307 -4.56 -13.75 15.59
CA ILE A 307 -3.25 -13.73 14.95
C ILE A 307 -2.23 -14.34 15.90
N TRP A 308 -1.46 -15.31 15.40
CA TRP A 308 -0.35 -15.96 16.11
C TRP A 308 0.97 -15.67 15.38
N THR A 309 1.97 -15.17 16.10
CA THR A 309 3.32 -14.91 15.56
C THR A 309 4.41 -15.58 16.41
N ASN A 310 5.59 -15.77 15.83
CA ASN A 310 6.78 -16.35 16.47
C ASN A 310 7.60 -15.37 17.32
N GLY A 311 7.11 -14.13 17.52
CA GLY A 311 7.79 -13.10 18.32
C GLY A 311 8.82 -12.23 17.60
N GLY A 312 9.24 -12.58 16.37
CA GLY A 312 10.02 -11.67 15.52
C GLY A 312 9.24 -10.37 15.24
N LEU A 313 7.94 -10.49 15.03
CA LEU A 313 7.00 -9.40 14.85
C LEU A 313 5.80 -9.57 15.79
N THR A 314 5.32 -8.52 16.43
CA THR A 314 4.11 -8.62 17.27
C THR A 314 2.85 -8.72 16.40
N PRO A 315 1.77 -9.36 16.86
CA PRO A 315 0.51 -9.46 16.10
C PRO A 315 -0.08 -8.11 15.65
N LYS A 316 0.18 -7.03 16.41
CA LYS A 316 -0.25 -5.67 16.07
C LYS A 316 0.59 -5.05 14.96
N GLU A 317 1.91 -5.23 14.99
CA GLU A 317 2.82 -4.79 13.92
C GLU A 317 2.51 -5.56 12.62
N ALA A 318 2.33 -6.88 12.71
CA ALA A 318 1.95 -7.73 11.58
C ALA A 318 0.63 -7.27 10.93
N LEU A 319 -0.40 -6.96 11.73
CA LEU A 319 -1.67 -6.45 11.23
C LEU A 319 -1.53 -5.09 10.53
N TYR A 320 -0.68 -4.19 11.07
CA TYR A 320 -0.40 -2.91 10.44
C TYR A 320 0.33 -3.05 9.10
N GLU A 321 1.37 -3.90 9.06
CA GLU A 321 2.15 -4.16 7.85
C GLU A 321 1.31 -4.82 6.75
N ALA A 322 0.56 -5.88 7.10
CA ALA A 322 -0.36 -6.55 6.19
C ALA A 322 -1.44 -5.59 5.66
N SER A 323 -1.97 -4.69 6.50
CA SER A 323 -2.94 -3.68 6.09
C SER A 323 -2.33 -2.67 5.11
N ARG A 324 -1.09 -2.21 5.36
CA ARG A 324 -0.37 -1.31 4.46
C ARG A 324 -0.11 -1.97 3.11
N ASN A 325 0.44 -3.18 3.10
CA ASN A 325 0.74 -3.92 1.87
C ASN A 325 -0.56 -4.19 1.08
N LEU A 326 -1.67 -4.54 1.75
CA LEU A 326 -2.98 -4.70 1.11
C LEU A 326 -3.51 -3.40 0.48
N ILE A 327 -3.30 -2.24 1.13
CA ILE A 327 -3.65 -0.93 0.54
C ILE A 327 -2.77 -0.66 -0.68
N ASP A 328 -1.45 -0.88 -0.59
CA ASP A 328 -0.49 -0.68 -1.68
C ASP A 328 -0.88 -1.51 -2.93
N PHE A 329 -1.37 -2.75 -2.77
CA PHE A 329 -1.92 -3.55 -3.87
C PHE A 329 -3.24 -3.03 -4.46
N LEU A 330 -4.02 -2.27 -3.70
CA LEU A 330 -5.28 -1.69 -4.15
C LEU A 330 -5.08 -0.33 -4.84
N LEU A 331 -3.99 0.40 -4.55
CA LEU A 331 -3.68 1.71 -5.15
C LEU A 331 -3.77 1.72 -6.70
N PRO A 332 -3.26 0.73 -7.46
CA PRO A 332 -3.38 0.71 -8.93
C PRO A 332 -4.83 0.72 -9.45
N PHE A 333 -5.79 0.18 -8.69
CA PHE A 333 -7.21 0.19 -9.06
C PHE A 333 -7.88 1.57 -8.87
N PHE A 334 -7.25 2.48 -8.13
CA PHE A 334 -7.71 3.87 -7.98
C PHE A 334 -7.27 4.78 -9.14
N ASN A 335 -6.44 4.30 -10.08
CA ASN A 335 -6.07 5.03 -11.29
C ASN A 335 -7.23 5.08 -12.30
N THR A 336 -8.24 5.89 -11.98
CA THR A 336 -9.00 6.62 -12.99
C THR A 336 -8.32 7.98 -13.15
N GLU A 337 -8.15 8.47 -14.38
CA GLU A 337 -7.53 9.77 -14.69
C GLU A 337 -8.23 10.94 -13.95
N LYS A 338 -7.79 11.25 -12.72
CA LYS A 338 -8.05 12.42 -11.84
C LYS A 338 -7.91 12.02 -10.35
N SER A 339 -6.69 11.87 -9.85
CA SER A 339 -6.45 11.56 -8.43
C SER A 339 -5.14 12.16 -7.89
N GLU A 340 -5.04 13.50 -7.92
CA GLU A 340 -4.05 14.21 -7.08
C GLU A 340 -4.42 14.17 -5.58
N ASP A 341 -5.65 13.73 -5.25
CA ASP A 341 -6.24 13.77 -3.90
C ASP A 341 -6.20 12.43 -3.11
N LEU A 342 -5.54 11.38 -3.61
CA LEU A 342 -5.32 10.13 -2.85
C LEU A 342 -3.86 9.96 -2.41
N SER A 343 -3.29 11.02 -1.86
CA SER A 343 -2.09 10.94 -1.04
C SER A 343 -2.42 10.32 0.33
N PHE A 344 -2.31 8.98 0.43
CA PHE A 344 -2.07 8.34 1.73
C PHE A 344 -0.69 8.76 2.24
N ASP A 345 -0.67 9.93 2.87
CA ASP A 345 0.25 10.34 3.93
C ASP A 345 1.73 9.98 3.71
N LYS A 346 2.27 10.38 2.54
CA LYS A 346 3.70 10.75 2.45
C LYS A 346 3.91 12.03 3.26
N ARG A 347 3.83 11.93 4.60
CA ARG A 347 4.37 12.97 5.47
C ARG A 347 5.83 13.12 5.10
N ASP A 348 6.24 14.33 4.75
CA ASP A 348 7.66 14.62 4.65
C ASP A 348 8.26 14.32 6.04
N PRO A 349 9.45 13.70 6.17
CA PRO A 349 10.05 13.45 7.49
C PRO A 349 10.17 14.73 8.35
N TYR A 350 10.15 15.89 7.69
CA TYR A 350 10.18 17.23 8.23
C TYR A 350 8.83 17.74 8.82
N ASP A 351 7.71 17.05 8.58
CA ASP A 351 6.40 17.33 9.23
C ASP A 351 6.42 16.96 10.73
N GLN A 352 7.28 16.03 11.13
CA GLN A 352 7.44 15.60 12.53
C GLN A 352 8.51 16.39 13.29
N LEU A 353 9.38 17.15 12.58
CA LEU A 353 10.44 17.92 13.21
C LEU A 353 9.94 19.32 13.59
N TYR A 354 9.76 19.52 14.90
CA TYR A 354 9.35 20.81 15.45
C TYR A 354 10.54 21.77 15.50
N ILE A 355 10.29 23.04 15.18
CA ILE A 355 11.33 24.08 15.17
C ILE A 355 11.91 24.31 16.58
N ASP A 356 11.12 24.05 17.62
CA ASP A 356 11.55 24.07 19.03
C ASP A 356 12.63 23.02 19.36
N GLN A 357 12.74 21.92 18.60
CA GLN A 357 13.77 20.88 18.79
C GLN A 357 15.10 21.22 18.09
N MET A 358 15.15 22.29 17.30
CA MET A 358 16.31 22.69 16.49
C MET A 358 17.26 23.60 17.27
N ASP A 359 17.62 23.17 18.49
CA ASP A 359 18.39 23.98 19.46
C ASP A 359 19.81 24.30 18.99
N LEU A 360 20.43 23.38 18.23
CA LEU A 360 21.79 23.50 17.71
C LEU A 360 21.91 24.31 16.39
N VAL A 361 20.78 24.60 15.74
CA VAL A 361 20.75 25.18 14.37
C VAL A 361 20.37 26.65 14.40
N PHE A 362 19.38 27.01 15.21
CA PHE A 362 18.90 28.39 15.32
C PHE A 362 19.30 29.01 16.66
N SER A 363 19.30 30.34 16.75
CA SER A 363 19.36 31.02 18.05
C SER A 363 17.98 31.00 18.74
N ASN A 364 17.94 31.01 20.08
CA ASN A 364 16.72 31.19 20.88
C ASN A 364 15.85 32.37 20.39
N LYS A 365 16.47 33.44 19.88
CA LYS A 365 15.76 34.60 19.30
C LYS A 365 15.03 34.22 18.02
N ILE A 366 15.68 33.47 17.13
CA ILE A 366 15.16 33.06 15.83
C ILE A 366 14.00 32.09 15.98
N ARG A 367 14.12 31.04 16.81
CA ARG A 367 13.00 30.13 17.11
C ARG A 367 11.77 30.87 17.62
N ASN A 368 11.95 31.81 18.55
CA ASN A 368 10.85 32.63 19.07
C ASN A 368 10.18 33.54 18.02
N PHE A 369 10.93 34.03 17.01
CA PHE A 369 10.34 34.81 15.92
C PHE A 369 9.61 33.93 14.90
N ILE A 370 10.17 32.78 14.54
CA ILE A 370 9.53 31.80 13.65
C ILE A 370 8.23 31.27 14.27
N LYS A 371 8.25 30.95 15.57
CA LYS A 371 7.06 30.56 16.36
C LYS A 371 6.00 31.67 16.42
N LYS A 372 6.40 32.94 16.54
CA LYS A 372 5.50 34.11 16.44
C LYS A 372 4.91 34.33 15.04
N ALA A 373 5.56 33.81 14.00
CA ALA A 373 5.03 33.77 12.64
C ALA A 373 4.05 32.59 12.42
N ASN A 374 3.74 31.83 13.47
CA ASN A 374 2.89 30.62 13.44
C ASN A 374 3.45 29.49 12.56
N ILE A 375 4.76 29.46 12.37
CA ILE A 375 5.49 28.39 11.70
C ILE A 375 5.99 27.44 12.80
N ILE A 376 5.54 26.18 12.77
CA ILE A 376 5.70 25.24 13.89
C ILE A 376 6.62 24.07 13.51
N THR A 377 6.51 23.56 12.27
CA THR A 377 7.30 22.43 11.75
C THR A 377 8.34 22.88 10.73
N LEU A 378 9.40 22.10 10.53
CA LEU A 378 10.39 22.37 9.48
C LEU A 378 9.76 22.29 8.07
N SER A 379 8.79 21.41 7.86
CA SER A 379 7.98 21.36 6.63
C SER A 379 7.31 22.69 6.33
N ASP A 380 6.73 23.36 7.33
CA ASP A 380 6.13 24.68 7.16
C ASP A 380 7.17 25.72 6.77
N LEU A 381 8.34 25.72 7.42
CA LEU A 381 9.41 26.66 7.13
C LEU A 381 9.96 26.52 5.69
N LEU A 382 10.06 25.28 5.17
CA LEU A 382 10.54 24.99 3.82
C LEU A 382 9.61 25.50 2.69
N LYS A 383 8.34 25.79 3.02
CA LYS A 383 7.32 26.33 2.09
C LYS A 383 7.41 27.86 1.91
N TYR A 384 8.10 28.59 2.79
CA TYR A 384 8.23 30.04 2.70
C TYR A 384 9.27 30.45 1.65
N SER A 385 8.95 31.49 0.87
CA SER A 385 9.93 32.15 -0.02
C SER A 385 10.75 33.20 0.73
N GLN A 386 11.89 33.60 0.16
CA GLN A 386 12.70 34.72 0.67
C GLN A 386 11.89 36.01 0.83
N GLU A 387 10.97 36.29 -0.11
CA GLU A 387 10.10 37.46 -0.06
C GLU A 387 9.11 37.38 1.11
N ASP A 388 8.64 36.19 1.47
CA ASP A 388 7.69 36.00 2.56
C ASP A 388 8.36 36.07 3.93
N LEU A 389 9.58 35.56 4.06
CA LEU A 389 10.40 35.75 5.27
C LEU A 389 10.73 37.24 5.50
N MET A 390 10.95 38.02 4.44
CA MET A 390 11.16 39.47 4.51
C MET A 390 9.90 40.27 4.90
N LYS A 391 8.69 39.71 4.74
CA LYS A 391 7.42 40.33 5.19
C LYS A 391 7.17 40.16 6.69
N LEU A 392 7.90 39.27 7.37
CA LEU A 392 7.75 39.02 8.81
C LEU A 392 8.34 40.18 9.63
N LYS A 393 7.46 40.95 10.28
CA LYS A 393 7.73 42.23 10.98
C LYS A 393 8.84 42.24 12.06
N TYR A 394 9.47 41.11 12.37
CA TYR A 394 10.39 40.96 13.50
C TYR A 394 11.73 40.29 13.16
N LEU A 395 11.97 39.90 11.90
CA LEU A 395 13.26 39.33 11.48
C LEU A 395 14.21 40.43 10.98
N LYS A 396 15.47 40.39 11.42
CA LYS A 396 16.56 41.20 10.86
C LYS A 396 17.15 40.52 9.62
N LYS A 397 17.73 41.29 8.70
CA LYS A 397 18.39 40.76 7.47
C LYS A 397 19.39 39.63 7.76
N GLU A 398 20.19 39.77 8.83
CA GLU A 398 21.14 38.75 9.30
C GLU A 398 20.45 37.42 9.63
N SER A 399 19.39 37.46 10.45
CA SER A 399 18.62 36.27 10.82
C SER A 399 17.83 35.67 9.66
N ILE A 400 17.47 36.45 8.64
CA ILE A 400 16.85 35.94 7.42
C ILE A 400 17.89 35.17 6.59
N GLN A 401 19.13 35.66 6.51
CA GLN A 401 20.20 34.95 5.82
C GLN A 401 20.50 33.59 6.48
N GLU A 402 20.61 33.54 7.82
CA GLU A 402 20.80 32.27 8.56
C GLU A 402 19.69 31.24 8.27
N ILE A 403 18.43 31.68 8.14
CA ILE A 403 17.30 30.81 7.79
C ILE A 403 17.40 30.34 6.33
N LEU A 404 17.78 31.21 5.39
CA LEU A 404 17.92 30.86 3.97
C LEU A 404 19.07 29.88 3.73
N ASP A 405 20.23 30.12 4.32
CA ASP A 405 21.40 29.25 4.23
C ASP A 405 21.08 27.84 4.77
N PHE A 406 20.28 27.77 5.86
CA PHE A 406 19.78 26.51 6.39
C PHE A 406 18.77 25.82 5.46
N ILE A 407 17.80 26.56 4.91
CA ILE A 407 16.82 26.02 3.93
C ILE A 407 17.53 25.47 2.70
N GLU A 408 18.55 26.16 2.18
CA GLU A 408 19.38 25.65 1.08
C GLU A 408 20.11 24.36 1.46
N LYS A 409 20.70 24.29 2.66
CA LYS A 409 21.40 23.10 3.13
C LYS A 409 20.47 21.89 3.24
N VAL A 410 19.26 22.08 3.75
CA VAL A 410 18.23 21.02 3.82
C VAL A 410 17.77 20.60 2.42
N ARG A 411 17.55 21.55 1.50
CA ARG A 411 17.20 21.24 0.10
C ARG A 411 18.32 20.47 -0.63
N LYS A 412 19.59 20.78 -0.35
CA LYS A 412 20.78 20.05 -0.85
C LYS A 412 20.98 18.66 -0.22
N MET A 413 20.26 18.33 0.85
CA MET A 413 20.20 16.98 1.44
C MET A 413 18.97 16.17 0.97
N LYS A 414 18.06 16.78 0.18
CA LYS A 414 16.87 16.14 -0.40
C LYS A 414 17.05 15.79 -1.89
N LEU A 415 18.23 16.09 -2.44
CA LEU A 415 18.73 15.75 -3.78
C LEU A 415 19.94 14.83 -3.64
#